data_AF-A0A7K2MY17-F1
#
_entry.id   AF-A0A7K2MY17-F1
#
_cell.length_a   1.000
_cell.length_b   1.000
_cell.length_c   1.000
_cell.angle_alpha   90.00
_cell.angle_beta   90.00
_cell.angle_gamma   90.00
#
_symmetry.space_group_name_H-M   'P 1'
#
loop_
_entity.id
_entity.type
_entity.pdbx_description
1 polymer ?
#
loop_
_entity_poly.entity_id
_entity_poly.type
_entity_poly.pdbx_seq_one_letter_code
_entity_poly.pdbx_strand_id
1 'polypeptide(L)' 'MSDRHVFEYALLRVVPRVERGECVNAGVLVYCRARSYVGARTHL' A
#
# COMPACT_ATOMS: atom_id res chain seq x y z
N MET A 1 19.89 -3.86 -21.25
CA MET A 1 19.08 -4.68 -20.31
C MET A 1 18.19 -3.74 -19.53
N SER A 2 16.88 -4.00 -19.41
CA SER A 2 15.96 -3.10 -18.70
C SER A 2 16.38 -2.95 -17.24
N ASP A 3 16.62 -1.72 -16.80
CA ASP A 3 16.82 -1.44 -15.37
C ASP A 3 15.48 -1.67 -14.65
N ARG A 4 15.44 -2.69 -13.80
CA ARG A 4 14.26 -3.04 -13.00
C ARG A 4 14.54 -2.64 -11.57
N HIS A 5 13.62 -1.89 -10.95
CA HIS A 5 13.72 -1.55 -9.53
C HIS A 5 12.68 -2.33 -8.73
N VAL A 6 13.05 -2.71 -7.52
CA VAL A 6 12.15 -3.36 -6.57
C VAL A 6 11.20 -2.32 -5.98
N PHE A 7 9.92 -2.67 -5.95
CA PHE A 7 8.90 -1.95 -5.22
C PHE A 7 8.36 -2.84 -4.11
N GLU A 8 8.30 -2.29 -2.91
CA GLU A 8 7.63 -2.87 -1.76
C GLU A 8 6.23 -2.25 -1.66
N TYR A 9 5.25 -3.02 -1.20
CA TYR A 9 3.88 -2.52 -1.04
C TYR A 9 3.25 -2.97 0.26
N ALA A 10 2.33 -2.16 0.76
CA ALA A 10 1.48 -2.48 1.90
C ALA A 10 0.03 -2.10 1.60
N LEU A 11 -0.92 -2.93 2.04
CA LEU A 11 -2.33 -2.59 1.98
C LEU A 11 -2.69 -1.60 3.07
N LEU A 12 -3.40 -0.54 2.70
CA LEU A 12 -4.08 0.32 3.66
C LEU A 12 -5.45 -0.31 3.93
N ARG A 13 -5.69 -0.71 5.18
CA ARG A 13 -6.92 -1.37 5.61
C ARG A 13 -7.67 -0.50 6.60
N VAL A 14 -8.97 -0.33 6.36
CA VAL A 14 -9.90 0.29 7.32
C VAL A 14 -10.57 -0.83 8.10
N VAL A 15 -10.66 -0.66 9.42
CA VAL A 15 -11.34 -1.58 10.34
C VAL A 15 -12.48 -0.80 10.99
N PRO A 16 -13.71 -0.84 10.43
CA PRO A 16 -14.81 -0.06 10.96
C PRO A 16 -15.27 -0.55 12.34
N ARG A 17 -15.18 -1.87 12.59
CA ARG A 17 -15.51 -2.51 13.87
C ARG A 17 -14.52 -3.63 14.20
N VAL A 18 -13.70 -3.40 15.21
CA VAL A 18 -12.57 -4.30 15.57
C VAL A 18 -13.10 -5.59 16.21
N GLU A 19 -14.07 -5.48 17.10
CA GLU A 19 -14.68 -6.57 17.85
C GLU A 19 -15.38 -7.61 16.96
N ARG A 20 -15.86 -7.17 15.79
CA ARG A 20 -16.46 -8.07 14.77
C ARG A 20 -15.40 -8.66 13.82
N GLY A 21 -14.13 -8.25 13.94
CA GLY A 21 -13.06 -8.69 13.06
C GLY A 21 -13.18 -8.12 11.64
N GLU A 22 -13.76 -6.94 11.47
CA GLU A 22 -13.90 -6.34 10.14
C GLU A 22 -12.57 -5.91 9.55
N CYS A 23 -12.48 -5.92 8.22
CA CYS A 23 -11.34 -5.38 7.52
C CYS A 23 -11.69 -5.09 6.06
N VAL A 24 -11.45 -3.87 5.61
CA VAL A 24 -11.72 -3.42 4.23
C VAL A 24 -10.45 -2.85 3.62
N ASN A 25 -10.08 -3.28 2.42
CA ASN A 25 -8.98 -2.67 1.68
C ASN A 25 -9.41 -1.28 1.20
N ALA A 26 -8.69 -0.24 1.62
CA ALA A 26 -9.00 1.15 1.30
C ALA A 26 -7.93 1.82 0.42
N GLY A 27 -6.77 1.17 0.24
CA GLY A 27 -5.71 1.70 -0.60
C GLY A 27 -4.43 0.88 -0.56
N VAL A 28 -3.38 1.43 -1.16
CA VAL A 28 -2.05 0.83 -1.21
C VAL A 28 -0.99 1.90 -1.00
N LEU A 29 0.02 1.57 -0.20
CA LEU A 29 1.29 2.28 -0.13
C LEU A 29 2.32 1.53 -0.98
N VAL A 30 3.09 2.25 -1.79
CA VAL A 30 4.21 1.71 -2.57
C VAL A 30 5.48 2.47 -2.26
N TYR A 31 6.58 1.76 -2.10
CA TYR A 31 7.90 2.32 -1.80
C TYR A 31 8.97 1.71 -2.70
N CYS A 32 9.89 2.55 -3.17
CA CYS A 32 11.07 2.12 -3.93
C CYS A 32 12.30 2.86 -3.44
N ARG A 33 13.19 2.16 -2.73
CA ARG A 33 14.44 2.73 -2.21
C ARG A 33 15.35 3.26 -3.31
N ALA A 34 15.52 2.50 -4.40
CA ALA A 34 16.40 2.85 -5.51
C ALA A 34 15.98 4.15 -6.23
N ARG A 35 14.71 4.52 -6.12
CA ARG A 35 14.14 5.74 -6.71
C ARG A 35 13.82 6.82 -5.69
N SER A 36 14.16 6.62 -4.41
CA SER A 36 13.76 7.50 -3.31
C SER A 36 12.28 7.88 -3.36
N TYR A 37 11.43 6.92 -3.74
CA TYR A 37 10.03 7.16 -4.04
C TYR A 37 9.12 6.52 -2.99
N VAL A 38 8.12 7.28 -2.55
CA VAL A 38 6.97 6.80 -1.78
C VAL A 38 5.70 7.36 -2.42
N GLY A 39 4.70 6.50 -2.60
CA GLY A 39 3.41 6.90 -3.12
C GLY A 39 2.28 6.14 -2.46
N ALA A 40 1.12 6.78 -2.34
CA ALA A 40 -0.09 6.17 -1.82
C ALA A 40 -1.26 6.46 -2.75
N ARG A 41 -2.16 5.48 -2.92
CA ARG A 41 -3.46 5.70 -3.56
C ARG A 41 -4.55 5.07 -2.71
N THR A 42 -5.64 5.80 -2.52
CA THR A 42 -6.85 5.33 -1.86
C THR A 42 -7.95 5.11 -2.89
N HIS A 43 -8.90 4.22 -2.58
CA HIS A 43 -10.13 4.05 -3.35
C HIS A 43 -11.21 4.87 -2.63
N LEU A 44 -11.51 6.06 -3.15
CA LEU A 44 -12.62 6.92 -2.74
C LEU A 44 -13.51 7.20 -3.96
#